data_AF-A0A7C7JNF8-F1
#
_entry.id   AF-A0A7C7JNF8-F1
#
_cell.length_a   1.000
_cell.length_b   1.000
_cell.length_c   1.000
_cell.angle_alpha   90.00
_cell.angle_beta   90.00
_cell.angle_gamma   90.00
#
_symmetry.space_group_name_H-M   'P 1'
#
loop_
_entity.id
_entity.type
_entity.pdbx_description
1 polymer ?
#
loop_
_entity_poly.entity_id
_entity_poly.type
_entity_poly.pdbx_seq_one_letter_code
_entity_poly.pdbx_strand_id
1 'polypeptide(L)'
;MTKLLQTIVILFILNGCARHLGQFTALSSFNVRNLKYSKDDNTKVRTSGEACARSIFGLPISQQDDLLQRATDNAIRNGQDEGVDGDLLVNVRIKESSVNFLFYTSFCYEIEADLVKVED
;
A
#
# COMPACT_ATOMS: atom_id res chain seq x y z
N MET A 1 25.40 -4.29 35.04
CA MET A 1 25.14 -5.42 34.11
C MET A 1 23.65 -5.56 33.78
N THR A 2 22.75 -5.57 34.76
CA THR A 2 21.28 -5.64 34.57
C THR A 2 20.68 -4.52 33.70
N LYS A 3 21.13 -3.27 33.84
CA LYS A 3 20.63 -2.16 33.00
C LYS A 3 21.00 -2.31 31.51
N LEU A 4 22.19 -2.86 31.21
CA LEU A 4 22.64 -3.08 29.83
C LEU A 4 21.81 -4.18 29.15
N LEU A 5 21.49 -5.23 29.90
CA LEU A 5 20.63 -6.33 29.45
C LEU A 5 19.20 -5.86 29.17
N GLN A 6 18.63 -5.00 30.02
CA GLN A 6 17.30 -4.42 29.83
C GLN A 6 17.22 -3.57 28.55
N THR A 7 18.22 -2.74 28.28
CA THR A 7 18.24 -1.91 27.06
C THR A 7 18.30 -2.76 25.79
N ILE A 8 19.07 -3.85 25.80
CA ILE A 8 19.18 -4.78 24.67
C ILE A 8 17.83 -5.48 24.42
N VAL A 9 17.17 -5.96 25.48
CA VAL A 9 15.85 -6.60 25.37
C VAL A 9 14.81 -5.64 24.78
N ILE A 10 14.78 -4.37 25.22
CA ILE A 10 13.86 -3.36 24.68
C ILE A 10 14.12 -3.09 23.18
N LEU A 11 15.38 -3.09 22.76
CA LEU A 11 15.75 -2.89 21.36
C LEU A 11 15.25 -4.03 20.46
N PHE A 12 15.26 -5.27 20.96
CA PHE A 12 14.73 -6.43 20.23
C PHE A 12 13.19 -6.46 20.17
N ILE A 13 12.50 -5.72 21.04
CA ILE A 13 11.02 -5.73 21.06
C ILE A 13 10.43 -4.81 19.98
N LEU A 14 11.18 -3.83 19.47
CA LEU A 14 10.71 -2.88 18.45
C LEU A 14 11.44 -3.14 17.13
N ASN A 15 10.92 -4.07 16.32
CA ASN A 15 11.44 -4.30 14.97
C ASN A 15 10.41 -3.82 13.94
N GLY A 16 10.78 -2.79 13.19
CA GLY A 16 10.05 -2.34 12.01
C GLY A 16 10.92 -2.50 10.77
N CYS A 17 10.38 -3.08 9.70
CA CYS A 17 11.04 -3.14 8.40
C CYS A 17 10.14 -2.49 7.36
N ALA A 18 10.72 -1.61 6.54
CA ALA A 18 10.06 -1.04 5.38
C ALA A 18 10.95 -1.30 4.16
N ARG A 19 10.37 -1.82 3.07
CA ARG A 19 11.08 -2.12 1.83
C ARG A 19 10.26 -1.75 0.61
N HIS A 20 10.94 -1.33 -0.44
CA HIS A 20 10.34 -1.16 -1.75
C HIS A 20 10.27 -2.52 -2.44
N LEU A 21 9.08 -2.93 -2.85
CA LEU A 21 8.91 -4.17 -3.61
C LEU A 21 9.24 -3.97 -5.09
N GLY A 22 8.87 -2.82 -5.64
CA GLY A 22 9.10 -2.54 -7.04
C GLY A 22 8.46 -1.25 -7.52
N GLN A 23 8.78 -0.93 -8.77
CA GLN A 23 8.16 0.14 -9.53
C GLN A 23 7.59 -0.47 -10.81
N PHE A 24 6.35 -0.15 -11.11
CA PHE A 24 5.61 -0.67 -12.26
C PHE A 24 5.11 0.48 -13.11
N THR A 25 5.17 0.32 -14.42
CA THR A 25 4.66 1.33 -15.34
C THR A 25 3.15 1.48 -15.24
N ALA A 26 2.43 0.38 -15.03
CA ALA A 26 0.98 0.35 -14.93
C ALA A 26 0.52 -0.78 -13.99
N LEU A 27 -0.55 -0.53 -13.22
CA LEU A 27 -1.23 -1.49 -12.36
C LEU A 27 -2.73 -1.17 -12.35
N SER A 28 -3.58 -2.20 -12.41
CA SER A 28 -5.01 -2.07 -12.15
C SER A 28 -5.53 -3.36 -11.54
N SER A 29 -6.47 -3.23 -10.60
CA SER A 29 -7.24 -4.33 -10.04
C SER A 29 -8.62 -4.48 -10.69
N PHE A 30 -8.99 -3.55 -11.59
CA PHE A 30 -10.24 -3.55 -12.33
C PHE A 30 -10.01 -3.91 -13.80
N ASN A 31 -11.10 -4.20 -14.51
CA ASN A 31 -11.02 -4.55 -15.93
C ASN A 31 -10.83 -3.29 -16.77
N VAL A 32 -9.63 -3.07 -17.30
CA VAL A 32 -9.31 -1.92 -18.14
C VAL A 32 -9.82 -2.16 -19.56
N ARG A 33 -10.86 -1.41 -19.97
CA ARG A 33 -11.35 -1.39 -21.36
C ARG A 33 -10.57 -0.33 -22.14
N ASN A 34 -10.27 -0.59 -23.42
CA ASN A 34 -9.59 0.36 -24.34
C ASN A 34 -8.39 1.09 -23.71
N LEU A 35 -7.22 0.44 -23.67
CA LEU A 35 -5.97 0.89 -23.02
C LEU A 35 -5.28 2.13 -23.68
N LYS A 36 -6.08 3.10 -24.16
CA LYS A 36 -5.64 4.44 -24.52
C LYS A 36 -5.90 5.35 -23.32
N TYR A 37 -4.83 5.93 -22.79
CA TYR A 37 -4.91 6.91 -21.72
C TYR A 37 -4.08 8.12 -22.13
N SER A 38 -4.59 9.32 -21.87
CA SER A 38 -3.80 10.53 -22.04
C SER A 38 -2.81 10.65 -20.87
N LYS A 39 -1.58 11.05 -21.19
CA LYS A 39 -0.54 11.38 -20.19
C LYS A 39 -0.56 12.86 -19.82
N ASP A 40 -1.49 13.64 -20.36
CA ASP A 40 -1.57 15.07 -20.11
C ASP A 40 -1.92 15.35 -18.64
N ASP A 41 -1.22 16.31 -18.03
CA ASP A 41 -1.26 16.59 -16.58
C ASP A 41 -2.67 16.90 -16.04
N ASN A 42 -3.60 17.33 -16.89
CA ASN A 42 -4.99 17.62 -16.51
C ASN A 42 -5.88 16.36 -16.40
N THR A 43 -5.34 15.18 -16.66
CA THR A 43 -6.09 13.91 -16.68
C THR A 43 -5.56 12.88 -15.69
N LYS A 44 -4.63 13.29 -14.81
CA LYS A 44 -4.00 12.43 -13.82
C LYS A 44 -4.05 13.03 -12.43
N VAL A 45 -4.27 12.19 -11.42
CA VAL A 45 -4.24 12.56 -10.00
C VAL A 45 -3.25 11.66 -9.27
N ARG A 46 -2.37 12.26 -8.47
CA ARG A 46 -1.45 11.50 -7.62
C ARG A 46 -2.25 10.91 -6.46
N THR A 47 -2.30 9.59 -6.38
CA THR A 47 -3.05 8.87 -5.35
C THR A 47 -2.14 7.95 -4.54
N SER A 48 -2.60 7.58 -3.34
CA SER A 48 -2.00 6.57 -2.49
C SER A 48 -3.08 5.68 -1.86
N GLY A 49 -2.78 4.41 -1.66
CA GLY A 49 -3.66 3.45 -1.00
C GLY A 49 -2.90 2.48 -0.13
N GLU A 50 -3.39 2.25 1.09
CA GLU A 50 -2.78 1.31 2.05
C GLU A 50 -3.76 0.21 2.43
N ALA A 51 -3.26 -1.01 2.63
CA ALA A 51 -4.01 -2.07 3.29
C ALA A 51 -3.09 -2.87 4.24
N CYS A 52 -3.59 -3.10 5.46
CA CYS A 52 -2.85 -3.77 6.52
C CYS A 52 -3.53 -5.03 7.06
N ALA A 53 -2.75 -6.09 7.21
CA ALA A 53 -3.01 -7.20 8.11
C ALA A 53 -2.48 -6.86 9.50
N ARG A 54 -3.31 -7.02 10.53
CA ARG A 54 -2.95 -6.77 11.92
C ARG A 54 -3.35 -7.96 12.78
N SER A 55 -2.50 -8.28 13.75
CA SER A 55 -2.73 -9.36 14.71
C SER A 55 -2.35 -8.91 16.10
N ILE A 56 -3.13 -9.34 17.10
CA ILE A 56 -2.88 -9.10 18.52
C ILE A 56 -2.86 -10.45 19.25
N PHE A 57 -1.81 -10.74 20.02
CA PHE A 57 -1.61 -12.04 20.68
C PHE A 57 -1.70 -13.24 19.72
N GLY A 58 -1.33 -13.05 18.46
CA GLY A 58 -1.45 -14.08 17.41
C GLY A 58 -2.86 -14.23 16.82
N LEU A 59 -3.85 -13.48 17.30
CA LEU A 59 -5.20 -13.47 16.77
C LEU A 59 -5.36 -12.37 15.71
N PRO A 60 -5.79 -12.71 14.47
CA PRO A 60 -5.98 -11.72 13.41
C PRO A 60 -7.14 -10.79 13.76
N ILE A 61 -6.88 -9.47 13.71
CA ILE A 61 -7.89 -8.43 13.92
C ILE A 61 -8.29 -7.74 12.61
N SER A 62 -7.58 -7.98 11.52
CA SER A 62 -7.97 -7.54 10.16
C SER A 62 -7.78 -8.66 9.14
N GLN A 63 -8.41 -8.51 7.97
CA GLN A 63 -8.22 -9.42 6.84
C GLN A 63 -6.76 -9.46 6.42
N GLN A 64 -6.24 -10.67 6.30
CA GLN A 64 -4.87 -10.96 5.84
C GLN A 64 -4.78 -11.17 4.34
N ASP A 65 -5.89 -11.52 3.70
CA ASP A 65 -5.90 -11.85 2.28
C ASP A 65 -5.99 -10.59 1.41
N ASP A 66 -5.45 -10.71 0.20
CA ASP A 66 -5.57 -9.73 -0.88
C ASP A 66 -5.13 -8.31 -0.52
N LEU A 67 -4.19 -8.15 0.43
CA LEU A 67 -3.73 -6.83 0.89
C LEU A 67 -3.21 -5.97 -0.25
N LEU A 68 -2.45 -6.55 -1.19
CA LEU A 68 -1.90 -5.80 -2.31
C LEU A 68 -3.02 -5.31 -3.24
N GLN A 69 -4.00 -6.16 -3.52
CA GLN A 69 -5.17 -5.81 -4.32
C GLN A 69 -5.99 -4.74 -3.62
N ARG A 70 -6.26 -4.88 -2.32
CA ARG A 70 -6.99 -3.88 -1.52
C ARG A 70 -6.25 -2.54 -1.44
N ALA A 71 -4.93 -2.55 -1.31
CA ALA A 71 -4.13 -1.33 -1.36
C ALA A 71 -4.23 -0.66 -2.74
N THR A 72 -4.29 -1.45 -3.81
CA THR A 72 -4.53 -0.98 -5.18
C THR A 72 -5.94 -0.40 -5.34
N ASP A 73 -6.98 -1.11 -4.87
CA ASP A 73 -8.37 -0.65 -4.88
C ASP A 73 -8.53 0.67 -4.11
N ASN A 74 -7.89 0.78 -2.94
CA ASN A 74 -7.89 1.99 -2.12
C ASN A 74 -7.21 3.14 -2.86
N ALA A 75 -6.08 2.91 -3.54
CA ALA A 75 -5.42 3.93 -4.34
C ALA A 75 -6.31 4.41 -5.49
N ILE A 76 -6.99 3.50 -6.20
CA ILE A 76 -7.91 3.86 -7.28
C ILE A 76 -9.08 4.69 -6.74
N ARG A 77 -9.76 4.21 -5.68
CA ARG A 77 -10.89 4.92 -5.08
C ARG A 77 -10.51 6.30 -4.58
N ASN A 78 -9.36 6.45 -3.91
CA ASN A 78 -8.89 7.75 -3.44
C ASN A 78 -8.67 8.73 -4.62
N GLY A 79 -8.16 8.26 -5.76
CA GLY A 79 -8.04 9.09 -6.96
C GLY A 79 -9.39 9.41 -7.62
N GLN A 80 -10.35 8.49 -7.55
CA GLN A 80 -11.73 8.71 -8.03
C GLN A 80 -12.47 9.74 -7.17
N ASP A 81 -12.27 9.70 -5.86
CA ASP A 81 -12.82 10.68 -4.90
C ASP A 81 -12.28 12.11 -5.16
N GLU A 82 -11.10 12.22 -5.78
CA GLU A 82 -10.52 13.50 -6.25
C GLU A 82 -11.03 13.95 -7.63
N GLY A 83 -11.95 13.19 -8.25
CA GLY A 83 -12.68 13.57 -9.45
C GLY A 83 -12.14 12.99 -10.76
N VAL A 84 -11.18 12.06 -10.71
CA VAL A 84 -10.70 11.34 -11.91
C VAL A 84 -11.49 10.06 -12.10
N ASP A 85 -12.30 10.02 -13.15
CA ASP A 85 -13.01 8.82 -13.59
C ASP A 85 -12.04 7.89 -14.36
N GLY A 86 -11.34 7.03 -13.64
CA GLY A 86 -10.37 6.11 -14.19
C GLY A 86 -10.10 4.92 -13.27
N ASP A 87 -9.60 3.83 -13.85
CA ASP A 87 -9.31 2.57 -13.16
C ASP A 87 -7.85 2.12 -13.32
N LEU A 88 -7.02 2.92 -14.00
CA LEU A 88 -5.63 2.59 -14.32
C LEU A 88 -4.67 3.45 -13.50
N LEU A 89 -3.83 2.80 -12.70
CA LEU A 89 -2.71 3.46 -12.05
C LEU A 89 -1.47 3.37 -12.93
N VAL A 90 -0.73 4.46 -13.06
CA VAL A 90 0.57 4.54 -13.74
C VAL A 90 1.65 5.05 -12.80
N ASN A 91 2.92 4.81 -13.12
CA ASN A 91 4.07 5.17 -12.27
C ASN A 91 3.96 4.60 -10.84
N VAL A 92 3.49 3.36 -10.76
CA VAL A 92 3.13 2.70 -9.51
C VAL A 92 4.38 2.33 -8.73
N ARG A 93 4.42 2.69 -7.46
CA ARG A 93 5.45 2.31 -6.50
C ARG A 93 4.79 1.53 -5.36
N ILE A 94 5.31 0.34 -5.11
CA ILE A 94 4.80 -0.55 -4.07
C ILE A 94 5.79 -0.58 -2.92
N LYS A 95 5.32 -0.27 -1.72
CA LYS A 95 6.06 -0.43 -0.47
C LYS A 95 5.41 -1.50 0.37
N GLU A 96 6.25 -2.26 1.03
CA GLU A 96 5.84 -3.18 2.08
C GLU A 96 6.43 -2.67 3.39
N SER A 97 5.59 -2.59 4.42
CA SER A 97 6.03 -2.29 5.78
C SER A 97 5.53 -3.35 6.75
N SER A 98 6.36 -3.69 7.71
CA SER A 98 6.02 -4.60 8.79
C SER A 98 6.48 -4.01 10.10
N VAL A 99 5.63 -4.11 11.11
CA VAL A 99 5.94 -3.71 12.47
C VAL A 99 5.63 -4.91 13.35
N ASN A 100 6.61 -5.31 14.14
CA ASN A 100 6.43 -6.32 15.16
C ASN A 100 6.81 -5.70 16.50
N PHE A 101 5.84 -5.71 17.42
CA PHE A 101 5.99 -5.21 18.77
C PHE A 101 5.31 -6.15 19.76
N LEU A 102 6.10 -6.98 20.46
CA LEU A 102 5.71 -7.86 21.57
C LEU A 102 4.49 -8.79 21.31
N PHE A 103 3.29 -8.22 21.22
CA PHE A 103 2.02 -8.89 20.96
C PHE A 103 1.23 -8.29 19.79
N TYR A 104 1.72 -7.22 19.18
CA TYR A 104 1.13 -6.56 18.02
C TYR A 104 2.02 -6.80 16.81
N THR A 105 1.43 -7.37 15.76
CA THR A 105 2.06 -7.42 14.45
C THR A 105 1.19 -6.69 13.44
N SER A 106 1.84 -5.94 12.56
CA SER A 106 1.20 -5.28 11.43
C SER A 106 2.04 -5.53 10.19
N PHE A 107 1.38 -5.84 9.09
CA PHE A 107 1.97 -6.02 7.78
C PHE A 107 1.11 -5.26 6.78
N CYS A 108 1.71 -4.30 6.07
CA CYS A 108 0.99 -3.36 5.23
C CYS A 108 1.63 -3.29 3.84
N TYR A 109 0.77 -3.17 2.84
CA TYR A 109 1.16 -2.68 1.51
C TYR A 109 0.68 -1.26 1.34
N GLU A 110 1.57 -0.41 0.85
CA GLU A 110 1.29 0.95 0.43
C GLU A 110 1.58 1.07 -1.07
N ILE A 111 0.59 1.55 -1.82
CA ILE A 111 0.65 1.81 -3.24
C ILE A 111 0.65 3.31 -3.43
N GLU A 112 1.66 3.82 -4.14
CA GLU A 112 1.76 5.21 -4.56
C GLU A 112 1.77 5.26 -6.08
N ALA A 113 0.85 5.98 -6.70
CA ALA A 113 0.74 6.01 -8.16
C ALA A 113 0.00 7.25 -8.67
N ASP A 114 -0.01 7.45 -9.98
CA ASP A 114 -0.90 8.41 -10.65
C ASP A 114 -2.11 7.66 -11.21
N LEU A 115 -3.32 8.03 -10.79
CA LEU A 115 -4.55 7.55 -11.42
C LEU A 115 -4.77 8.33 -12.71
N VAL A 116 -4.97 7.64 -13.84
CA VAL A 116 -5.24 8.26 -15.13
C VAL A 116 -6.64 7.97 -15.61
N LYS A 117 -7.26 8.96 -16.26
CA LYS A 117 -8.50 8.76 -17.01
C LYS A 117 -8.21 7.90 -18.24
N VAL A 118 -9.04 6.87 -18.44
CA VAL A 118 -9.01 6.04 -19.65
C VAL A 118 -9.96 6.66 -20.67
N GLU A 119 -9.52 6.80 -21.92
CA GLU A 119 -10.36 7.30 -23.01
C GLU A 119 -11.21 6.14 -23.56
N ASP A 120 -12.52 6.36 -23.71
CA ASP A 120 -13.44 5.41 -24.35
C ASP A 120 -13.17 5.24 -25.85
#